data_AF-A0A1C4S1V5-F1
#
_entry.id   AF-A0A1C4S1V5-F1
#
_cell.length_a   1.000
_cell.length_b   1.000
_cell.length_c   1.000
_cell.angle_alpha   90.00
_cell.angle_beta   90.00
_cell.angle_gamma   90.00
#
_symmetry.space_group_name_H-M   'P 1'
#
loop_
_entity.id
_entity.type
_entity.pdbx_description
1 polymer ?
#
loop_
_entity_poly.entity_id
_entity_poly.type
_entity_poly.pdbx_seq_one_letter_code
_entity_poly.pdbx_strand_id
1 'polypeptide(L)'
;MTGGGVLRRLPAVLLFLALAQILLTGPGLSLSAAVAVAATATAAAALVRCTVAAARSVPVAPRQRVRTALRDRWERTAFLPQRDPDARGRTRPRAPGRSLPTAA
;
A
#
# COMPACT_ATOMS: atom_id res chain seq x y z
N MET A 1 -7.08 -19.97 -6.05
CA MET A 1 -6.96 -18.77 -6.92
C MET A 1 -5.58 -18.10 -6.78
N THR A 2 -4.49 -18.83 -7.01
CA THR A 2 -3.10 -18.39 -6.73
C THR A 2 -2.22 -18.28 -7.98
N GLY A 3 -2.78 -18.41 -9.19
CA GLY A 3 -2.01 -18.42 -10.44
C GLY A 3 -1.62 -17.03 -10.99
N GLY A 4 -2.37 -15.97 -10.68
CA GLY A 4 -2.16 -14.64 -11.29
C GLY A 4 -0.95 -13.85 -10.75
N GLY A 5 -0.44 -14.22 -9.57
CA GLY A 5 0.65 -13.50 -8.93
C GLY A 5 2.02 -13.74 -9.58
N VAL A 6 2.25 -14.95 -10.09
CA VAL A 6 3.53 -15.34 -10.68
C VAL A 6 3.73 -14.65 -12.03
N LEU A 7 2.73 -14.68 -12.92
CA LEU A 7 2.80 -13.99 -14.20
C LEU A 7 3.05 -12.48 -14.06
N ARG A 8 2.48 -11.84 -13.04
CA ARG A 8 2.68 -10.40 -12.80
C ARG A 8 4.08 -10.06 -12.25
N ARG A 9 4.80 -11.03 -11.67
CA ARG A 9 6.15 -10.86 -11.10
C ARG A 9 7.26 -11.17 -12.12
N LEU A 10 6.98 -12.01 -13.13
CA LEU A 10 7.93 -12.37 -14.19
C LEU A 10 8.67 -11.17 -14.81
N PRO A 11 8.02 -10.07 -15.24
CA PRO A 11 8.75 -8.96 -15.87
C PRO A 11 9.71 -8.26 -14.90
N ALA A 12 9.33 -8.12 -13.63
CA ALA A 12 10.18 -7.51 -12.61
C ALA A 12 11.39 -8.40 -12.27
N VAL A 13 11.19 -9.72 -12.21
CA VAL A 13 12.26 -10.70 -11.99
C VAL A 13 13.23 -10.71 -13.17
N LEU A 14 12.71 -10.72 -14.41
CA LEU A 14 13.53 -10.67 -15.62
C LEU A 14 14.34 -9.37 -15.72
N LEU A 15 13.72 -8.22 -15.40
CA LEU A 15 14.42 -6.92 -15.36
C LEU A 15 15.53 -6.91 -14.31
N PHE A 16 15.26 -7.43 -13.11
CA PHE A 16 16.28 -7.53 -12.06
C PHE A 16 17.45 -8.42 -12.49
N LEU A 17 17.17 -9.58 -13.11
CA LEU A 17 18.19 -10.49 -13.61
C LEU A 17 19.02 -9.82 -14.71
N ALA A 18 18.37 -9.12 -15.64
CA ALA A 18 19.04 -8.41 -16.73
C ALA A 18 19.97 -7.29 -16.19
N LEU A 19 19.49 -6.49 -15.22
CA LEU A 19 20.30 -5.45 -14.58
C LEU A 19 21.49 -6.05 -13.80
N ALA A 20 21.28 -7.16 -13.09
CA ALA A 20 22.35 -7.86 -12.39
C ALA A 20 23.41 -8.41 -13.36
N GLN A 21 22.99 -8.95 -14.51
CA GLN A 21 23.91 -9.43 -15.55
C GLN A 21 24.72 -8.29 -16.17
N ILE A 22 24.07 -7.17 -16.54
CA ILE A 22 24.75 -5.99 -17.09
C ILE A 22 25.79 -5.45 -16.10
N LEU A 23 25.44 -5.42 -14.82
CA LEU A 23 26.33 -4.92 -13.77
C LEU A 23 27.52 -5.86 -13.53
N LEU A 24 27.34 -7.18 -13.64
CA LEU A 24 28.42 -8.17 -13.51
C LEU A 24 29.35 -8.25 -14.72
N THR A 25 28.84 -7.98 -15.93
CA THR A 25 29.59 -8.09 -17.19
C THR A 25 30.15 -6.75 -17.70
N GLY A 26 29.88 -5.65 -16.99
CA GLY A 26 30.43 -4.34 -17.33
C GLY A 26 31.96 -4.31 -17.23
N PRO A 27 32.68 -3.84 -18.27
CA PRO A 27 34.13 -3.76 -18.23
C PRO A 27 34.56 -2.71 -17.19
N GLY A 28 35.36 -3.12 -16.19
CA GLY A 28 35.96 -2.21 -15.20
C GLY A 28 35.36 -2.23 -13.79
N LEU A 29 34.50 -3.19 -13.44
CA LEU A 29 33.97 -3.28 -12.09
C LEU A 29 35.07 -3.74 -11.11
N SER A 30 35.52 -2.84 -10.22
CA SER A 30 36.42 -3.22 -9.14
C SER A 30 35.72 -4.16 -8.16
N LEU A 31 36.47 -5.07 -7.53
CA LEU A 31 35.95 -5.97 -6.49
C LEU A 31 35.16 -5.22 -5.40
N SER A 32 35.59 -4.00 -5.05
CA SER A 32 34.91 -3.14 -4.09
C SER A 32 33.53 -2.69 -4.57
N ALA A 33 33.41 -2.30 -5.84
CA ALA A 33 32.12 -1.92 -6.43
C ALA A 33 31.17 -3.12 -6.51
N ALA A 34 31.68 -4.31 -6.84
CA ALA A 34 30.89 -5.55 -6.85
C ALA A 34 30.33 -5.89 -5.45
N VAL A 35 31.16 -5.77 -4.42
CA VAL A 35 30.75 -5.99 -3.02
C VAL A 35 29.73 -4.95 -2.55
N ALA A 36 29.93 -3.68 -2.87
CA ALA A 36 28.99 -2.62 -2.51
C ALA A 36 27.61 -2.85 -3.15
N VAL A 37 27.58 -3.26 -4.42
CA VAL A 37 26.36 -3.63 -5.13
C VAL A 37 25.67 -4.83 -4.47
N ALA A 38 26.43 -5.89 -4.17
CA ALA A 38 25.89 -7.08 -3.51
C ALA A 38 25.32 -6.77 -2.12
N ALA A 39 26.02 -5.95 -1.33
CA ALA A 39 25.55 -5.49 -0.03
C ALA A 39 24.27 -4.65 -0.14
N THR A 40 24.19 -3.76 -1.12
CA THR A 40 23.00 -2.93 -1.34
C THR A 40 21.80 -3.78 -1.81
N ALA A 41 22.04 -4.76 -2.69
CA ALA A 41 21.01 -5.67 -3.17
C ALA A 41 20.46 -6.56 -2.05
N THR A 42 21.32 -7.07 -1.17
CA THR A 42 20.90 -7.88 -0.01
C THR A 42 20.12 -7.06 1.01
N ALA A 43 20.54 -5.82 1.29
CA ALA A 43 19.81 -4.91 2.16
C ALA A 43 18.41 -4.58 1.57
N ALA A 44 18.33 -4.26 0.28
CA ALA A 44 17.07 -4.00 -0.41
C ALA A 44 16.14 -5.22 -0.36
N ALA A 45 16.66 -6.42 -0.61
CA ALA A 45 15.89 -7.66 -0.53
C ALA A 45 15.38 -7.95 0.90
N ALA A 46 16.17 -7.66 1.93
CA ALA A 46 15.75 -7.76 3.31
C ALA A 46 14.60 -6.79 3.63
N LEU A 47 14.71 -5.53 3.20
CA LEU A 47 13.64 -4.52 3.38
C LEU A 47 12.36 -4.91 2.66
N VAL A 48 12.45 -5.41 1.42
CA VAL A 48 11.28 -5.91 0.67
C VAL A 48 10.63 -7.10 1.39
N ARG A 49 11.42 -8.04 1.95
CA ARG A 49 10.88 -9.14 2.75
C ARG A 49 10.18 -8.63 4.01
N CYS A 50 10.80 -7.72 4.76
CA CYS A 50 10.22 -7.14 5.97
C CYS A 50 8.91 -6.40 5.67
N THR A 51 8.87 -5.58 4.62
CA THR A 51 7.66 -4.85 4.23
C THR A 51 6.54 -5.78 3.76
N VAL A 52 6.85 -6.82 2.99
CA VAL A 52 5.85 -7.82 2.58
C VAL A 52 5.34 -8.62 3.77
N ALA A 53 6.23 -9.02 4.69
CA ALA A 53 5.84 -9.71 5.92
C ALA A 53 4.91 -8.83 6.78
N ALA A 54 5.29 -7.56 6.98
CA ALA A 54 4.48 -6.58 7.70
C ALA A 54 3.11 -6.39 7.02
N ALA A 55 3.07 -6.20 5.70
CA ALA A 55 1.83 -6.04 4.95
C ALA A 55 0.91 -7.27 5.05
N ARG A 56 1.48 -8.49 5.08
CA ARG A 56 0.72 -9.74 5.25
C ARG A 56 0.26 -9.96 6.69
N SER A 57 0.96 -9.40 7.68
CA SER A 57 0.55 -9.49 9.09
C SER A 57 -0.62 -8.56 9.45
N VAL A 58 -0.97 -7.60 8.57
CA VAL A 58 -2.13 -6.73 8.82
C VAL A 58 -3.42 -7.57 8.71
N PRO A 59 -4.24 -7.65 9.77
CA PRO A 59 -5.50 -8.36 9.73
C PRO A 59 -6.43 -7.75 8.67
N VAL A 60 -7.08 -8.60 7.86
CA VAL A 60 -8.11 -8.15 6.93
C VAL A 60 -9.35 -7.73 7.74
N ALA A 61 -9.46 -6.43 8.03
CA ALA A 61 -10.60 -5.89 8.74
C ALA A 61 -11.85 -5.86 7.82
N PRO A 62 -13.00 -6.39 8.26
CA PRO A 62 -14.27 -6.20 7.56
C PRO A 62 -14.54 -4.72 7.34
N ARG A 63 -15.03 -4.36 6.14
CA ARG A 63 -15.29 -2.95 5.78
C ARG A 63 -16.20 -2.25 6.80
N GLN A 64 -17.14 -2.97 7.42
CA GLN A 64 -18.00 -2.44 8.48
C GLN A 64 -17.21 -2.07 9.74
N ARG A 65 -16.20 -2.84 10.15
CA ARG A 65 -15.33 -2.53 11.30
C ARG A 65 -14.50 -1.27 11.07
N VAL A 66 -14.01 -1.08 9.85
CA VAL A 66 -13.28 0.15 9.48
C VAL A 66 -14.20 1.37 9.57
N ARG A 67 -15.41 1.27 9.00
CA ARG A 67 -16.39 2.35 9.01
C ARG A 67 -16.85 2.71 10.43
N THR A 68 -17.12 1.71 11.27
CA THR A 68 -17.52 1.92 12.66
C THR A 68 -16.38 2.48 13.50
N ALA A 69 -15.15 1.97 13.36
CA ALA A 69 -13.99 2.54 14.03
C ALA A 69 -13.69 3.99 13.59
N LEU A 70 -13.94 4.30 12.30
CA LEU A 70 -13.87 5.67 11.82
C LEU A 70 -14.95 6.51 12.51
N ARG A 71 -16.22 6.06 12.46
CA ARG A 71 -17.36 6.77 13.08
C ARG A 71 -17.13 7.06 14.56
N ASP A 72 -16.68 6.07 15.31
CA ASP A 72 -16.34 6.17 16.73
C ASP A 72 -15.17 7.16 16.97
N ARG A 73 -14.18 7.20 16.08
CA ARG A 73 -13.10 8.21 16.12
C ARG A 73 -13.62 9.63 15.82
N TRP A 74 -14.56 9.77 14.89
CA TRP A 74 -15.19 11.05 14.57
C TRP A 74 -16.03 11.56 15.76
N GLU A 75 -16.87 10.72 16.34
CA GLU A 75 -17.73 11.05 17.49
C GLU A 75 -16.91 11.50 18.70
N ARG A 76 -15.78 10.84 18.99
CA ARG A 76 -14.83 11.26 20.04
C ARG A 76 -14.25 12.67 19.86
N THR A 77 -14.36 13.26 18.67
CA THR A 77 -13.83 14.61 18.38
C THR A 77 -14.89 15.57 17.83
N ALA A 78 -16.17 15.18 17.92
CA ALA A 78 -17.30 15.92 17.36
C ALA A 78 -17.67 17.20 18.15
N PHE A 79 -16.97 17.49 19.25
CA PHE A 79 -17.21 18.66 20.11
C PHE A 79 -16.97 20.01 19.41
N LEU A 80 -16.23 20.04 18.30
CA LEU A 80 -16.09 21.27 17.53
C LEU A 80 -17.34 21.48 16.65
N PRO A 81 -18.00 22.65 16.71
CA PRO A 81 -19.21 22.96 15.93
C PRO A 81 -19.08 22.81 14.41
N GLN A 82 -17.86 22.64 13.90
CA GLN A 82 -17.52 22.47 12.48
C GLN A 82 -17.01 21.06 12.13
N ARG A 83 -16.90 20.14 13.10
CA ARG A 83 -16.25 18.82 12.91
C ARG A 83 -17.20 17.67 12.61
N ASP A 84 -18.48 17.80 12.92
CA ASP A 84 -19.47 16.81 12.54
C ASP A 84 -19.95 17.11 11.11
N PRO A 85 -19.58 16.30 10.10
CA PRO A 85 -20.02 16.50 8.72
C PRO A 85 -21.53 16.29 8.56
N ASP A 86 -22.16 15.54 9.48
CA ASP A 86 -23.59 15.29 9.50
C ASP A 86 -24.35 16.28 10.41
N ALA A 87 -23.64 17.14 11.14
CA ALA A 87 -24.28 18.14 11.98
C ALA A 87 -25.20 18.99 11.14
N ARG A 88 -26.31 19.39 11.77
CA ARG A 88 -27.32 20.23 11.13
C ARG A 88 -26.72 21.61 10.89
N GLY A 89 -26.05 21.78 9.75
CA GLY A 89 -25.60 23.07 9.27
C GLY A 89 -26.80 23.99 9.02
N ARG A 90 -26.53 25.23 8.61
CA ARG A 90 -27.62 26.07 8.09
C ARG A 90 -28.33 25.32 6.96
N THR A 91 -29.66 25.39 6.95
CA THR A 91 -30.49 24.81 5.88
C THR A 91 -30.05 25.41 4.55
N ARG A 92 -29.13 24.74 3.88
CA ARG A 92 -28.79 24.93 2.47
C ARG A 92 -29.30 23.68 1.74
N PRO A 93 -29.77 23.82 0.50
CA PRO A 93 -30.05 22.66 -0.34
C PRO A 93 -28.83 21.73 -0.30
N ARG A 94 -28.99 20.50 0.17
CA ARG A 94 -27.93 19.50 0.11
C ARG A 94 -27.67 19.26 -1.38
N ALA A 95 -26.42 19.36 -1.83
CA ALA A 95 -26.09 18.91 -3.17
C ALA A 95 -26.61 17.47 -3.31
N PRO A 96 -27.33 17.13 -4.40
CA PRO A 96 -27.91 15.81 -4.55
C PRO A 96 -26.82 14.76 -4.37
N GLY A 97 -26.97 13.93 -3.33
CA GLY A 97 -26.05 12.84 -3.04
C GLY A 97 -26.25 11.71 -4.03
N ARG A 98 -25.17 10.96 -4.32
CA ARG A 98 -25.25 9.73 -5.11
C ARG A 98 -26.28 8.79 -4.47
N SER A 99 -27.32 8.41 -5.19
CA SER A 99 -28.27 7.40 -4.74
C SER A 99 -27.51 6.10 -4.44
N LEU A 100 -27.57 5.66 -3.20
CA LEU A 100 -27.07 4.34 -2.82
C LEU A 100 -28.08 3.31 -3.31
N PRO A 101 -27.65 2.20 -3.94
CA PRO A 101 -28.55 1.11 -4.26
C PRO A 101 -29.09 0.53 -2.95
N THR A 102 -30.37 0.76 -2.68
CA THR A 102 -31.10 0.04 -1.65
C THR A 102 -31.15 -1.42 -2.07
N ALA A 103 -30.67 -2.32 -1.20
CA ALA A 103 -30.80 -3.76 -1.43
C ALA A 103 -32.30 -4.09 -1.55
N ALA A 104 -32.67 -4.69 -2.69
CA ALA A 104 -33.97 -5.32 -2.90
C ALA A 104 -33.97 -6.75 -2.32
#